data_AF-A0A821VPF0-F1
#
_entry.id   AF-A0A821VPF0-F1
#
_cell.length_a   1.000
_cell.length_b   1.000
_cell.length_c   1.000
_cell.angle_alpha   90.00
_cell.angle_beta   90.00
_cell.angle_gamma   90.00
#
_symmetry.space_group_name_H-M   'P 1'
#
loop_
_entity.id
_entity.type
_entity.pdbx_description
1 polymer ?
#
loop_
_entity_poly.entity_id
_entity_poly.type
_entity_poly.pdbx_seq_one_letter_code
_entity_poly.pdbx_strand_id
1 'polypeptide(L)'
;MNHTNSSENLVKLIDFSMTRTKDCADEDNKSTDISVRYCAPEILKSIDQSNYSEASDVYSLGVLMWEACSHGKVPYGSDTSNDDIRQRRLSDEQLLQPNDCHTRIWIIIEHCLLRTPEIRDTMKKIQSKFLEIHLEKSEPSHQRRNPRSQRRNREESYRPKTPPINSQPTLLIECRYCSRQFTWNALDPHEVEKR
;
A
#
# COMPACT_ATOMS: atom_id res chain seq x y z
N MET A 1 -34.31 4.00 -28.51
CA MET A 1 -33.56 4.97 -27.67
C MET A 1 -32.68 4.19 -26.72
N ASN A 2 -31.36 4.23 -26.92
CA ASN A 2 -30.41 3.62 -25.99
C ASN A 2 -30.20 4.59 -24.82
N HIS A 3 -30.58 4.18 -23.62
CA HIS A 3 -30.22 4.87 -22.40
C HIS A 3 -28.69 4.76 -22.21
N THR A 4 -27.96 5.83 -22.52
CA THR A 4 -26.55 5.97 -22.10
C THR A 4 -26.55 6.20 -20.61
N ASN A 5 -26.24 5.14 -19.86
CA ASN A 5 -26.11 5.21 -18.41
C ASN A 5 -24.98 6.16 -18.01
N SER A 6 -25.25 6.86 -16.92
CA SER A 6 -24.52 7.98 -16.33
C SER A 6 -22.99 7.78 -16.21
N SER A 7 -22.24 8.75 -16.73
CA SER A 7 -20.93 9.24 -16.22
C SER A 7 -19.96 8.18 -15.65
N GLU A 8 -19.18 7.54 -16.51
CA GLU A 8 -17.98 6.83 -16.08
C GLU A 8 -16.97 7.84 -15.50
N ASN A 9 -16.60 7.69 -14.21
CA ASN A 9 -15.55 8.49 -13.56
C ASN A 9 -14.17 8.05 -14.06
N LEU A 10 -13.91 8.25 -15.36
CA LEU A 10 -12.68 7.89 -16.04
C LEU A 10 -11.60 8.94 -15.77
N VAL A 11 -10.57 8.55 -15.02
CA VAL A 11 -9.38 9.38 -14.79
C VAL A 11 -8.30 8.99 -15.80
N LYS A 12 -7.70 9.99 -16.45
CA LYS A 12 -6.58 9.82 -17.38
C LYS A 12 -5.41 10.68 -16.93
N LEU A 13 -4.19 10.15 -17.03
CA LEU A 13 -2.99 10.96 -16.94
C LEU A 13 -2.87 11.80 -18.21
N ILE A 14 -2.62 13.09 -18.07
CA ILE A 14 -2.65 14.07 -19.17
C ILE A 14 -1.33 14.80 -19.38
N ASP A 15 -0.43 14.77 -18.41
CA ASP A 15 0.85 15.48 -18.50
C ASP A 15 2.00 14.48 -18.60
N PHE A 16 2.47 14.30 -19.83
CA PHE A 16 3.64 13.46 -20.16
C PHE A 16 4.83 14.33 -20.60
N SER A 17 4.78 15.64 -20.41
CA SER A 17 5.82 16.59 -20.88
C SER A 17 7.21 16.31 -20.29
N MET A 18 7.25 15.60 -19.15
CA MET A 18 8.47 15.21 -18.44
C MET A 18 8.77 13.71 -18.52
N THR A 19 8.04 12.95 -19.34
CA THR A 19 8.31 11.50 -19.48
C THR A 19 9.61 11.23 -20.24
N ARG A 20 10.29 10.16 -19.82
CA ARG A 20 11.56 9.71 -20.40
C ARG A 20 11.41 8.29 -20.93
N THR A 21 12.02 8.02 -22.08
CA THR A 21 12.13 6.66 -22.62
C THR A 21 13.31 5.96 -21.97
N LYS A 22 13.20 4.65 -21.68
CA LYS A 22 14.27 3.85 -21.05
C LYS A 22 15.61 3.88 -21.81
N ASP A 23 15.57 4.17 -23.12
CA ASP A 23 16.72 4.15 -24.02
C ASP A 23 17.35 5.53 -24.27
N CYS A 24 16.78 6.61 -23.71
CA CYS A 24 17.32 7.96 -23.87
C CYS A 24 18.33 8.24 -22.75
N ALA A 25 19.60 7.91 -23.00
CA ALA A 25 20.72 8.35 -22.19
C ALA A 25 21.16 9.75 -22.65
N ASP A 26 20.47 10.81 -22.21
CA ASP A 26 20.87 12.18 -22.57
C ASP A 26 20.82 13.14 -21.36
N GLU A 27 22.01 13.35 -20.80
CA GLU A 27 22.76 14.58 -20.42
C GLU A 27 22.02 15.88 -20.04
N ASP A 28 20.75 16.13 -20.38
CA ASP A 28 20.09 17.39 -20.05
C ASP A 28 19.37 17.27 -18.70
N ASN A 29 20.22 17.19 -17.69
CA ASN A 29 19.85 17.09 -16.28
C ASN A 29 19.54 18.45 -15.67
N LYS A 30 18.91 19.32 -16.46
CA LYS A 30 18.36 20.55 -15.90
C LYS A 30 17.25 20.13 -14.97
N SER A 31 17.54 20.35 -13.69
CA SER A 31 16.64 20.36 -12.56
C SER A 31 15.38 21.15 -12.91
N THR A 32 14.48 20.51 -13.63
CA THR A 32 13.08 20.84 -13.59
C THR A 32 12.67 20.57 -12.15
N ASP A 33 11.92 21.50 -11.58
CA ASP A 33 11.42 21.45 -10.21
C ASP A 33 10.45 20.26 -10.10
N ILE A 34 11.01 19.05 -10.08
CA ILE A 34 10.25 17.83 -9.92
C ILE A 34 9.65 17.93 -8.53
N SER A 35 8.37 17.63 -8.45
CA SER A 35 7.65 17.72 -7.19
C SER A 35 8.25 16.75 -6.18
N VAL A 36 9.14 17.27 -5.32
CA VAL A 36 9.93 16.54 -4.31
C VAL A 36 9.05 15.61 -3.47
N ARG A 37 7.78 16.00 -3.30
CA ARG A 37 6.76 15.26 -2.56
C ARG A 37 6.35 13.93 -3.21
N TYR A 38 6.42 13.82 -4.54
CA TYR A 38 6.04 12.60 -5.27
C TYR A 38 7.27 11.75 -5.61
N CYS A 39 8.47 12.34 -5.58
CA CYS A 39 9.70 11.60 -5.83
C CYS A 39 9.93 10.46 -4.84
N ALA A 40 10.38 9.34 -5.41
CA ALA A 40 10.91 8.22 -4.66
C ALA A 40 12.24 8.60 -3.97
N PRO A 41 12.52 8.05 -2.78
CA PRO A 41 13.70 8.42 -2.00
C PRO A 41 15.03 8.16 -2.71
N GLU A 42 15.12 7.15 -3.57
CA GLU A 42 16.29 6.85 -4.39
C GLU A 42 16.57 7.93 -5.44
N ILE A 43 15.53 8.56 -5.98
CA ILE A 43 15.63 9.70 -6.91
C ILE A 43 16.07 10.96 -6.16
N LEU A 44 15.57 11.15 -4.94
CA LEU A 44 15.98 12.26 -4.07
C LEU A 44 17.44 12.17 -3.61
N LYS A 45 18.04 10.97 -3.59
CA LYS A 45 19.46 10.77 -3.25
C LYS A 45 20.40 11.05 -4.41
N SER A 46 19.98 10.75 -5.64
CA SER A 46 20.82 10.98 -6.81
C SER A 46 21.03 12.47 -7.05
N ILE A 47 22.30 12.89 -7.14
CA ILE A 47 22.71 14.25 -7.53
C ILE A 47 22.13 14.57 -8.92
N ASP A 48 22.10 13.55 -9.77
CA ASP A 48 21.70 13.65 -11.16
C ASP A 48 20.31 13.09 -11.47
N GLN A 49 19.50 12.69 -10.48
CA GLN A 49 18.16 12.11 -10.74
C GLN A 49 18.15 10.98 -11.79
N SER A 50 19.28 10.34 -12.08
CA SER A 50 19.47 9.47 -13.24
C SER A 50 18.88 8.07 -13.06
N ASN A 51 18.29 7.80 -11.89
CA ASN A 51 17.85 6.48 -11.47
C ASN A 51 16.33 6.28 -11.65
N TYR A 52 15.71 7.01 -12.58
CA TYR A 52 14.30 6.81 -12.92
C TYR A 52 14.07 5.37 -13.37
N SER A 53 13.03 4.76 -12.81
CA SER A 53 12.66 3.39 -13.09
C SER A 53 11.15 3.21 -12.94
N GLU A 54 10.63 2.08 -13.42
CA GLU A 54 9.23 1.72 -13.17
C GLU A 54 8.91 1.73 -11.66
N ALA A 55 9.89 1.36 -10.81
CA ALA A 55 9.71 1.38 -9.37
C ALA A 55 9.59 2.80 -8.79
N SER A 56 10.27 3.81 -9.37
CA SER A 56 10.08 5.21 -8.97
C SER A 56 8.73 5.77 -9.43
N ASP A 57 8.21 5.30 -10.57
CA ASP A 57 6.86 5.64 -11.03
C ASP A 57 5.79 5.03 -10.11
N VAL A 58 5.98 3.78 -9.70
CA VAL A 58 5.13 3.12 -8.69
C VAL A 58 5.10 3.93 -7.39
N TYR A 59 6.23 4.46 -6.95
CA TYR A 59 6.29 5.31 -5.77
C TYR A 59 5.40 6.55 -5.91
N SER A 60 5.57 7.26 -7.04
CA SER A 60 4.83 8.47 -7.36
C SER A 60 3.32 8.20 -7.45
N LEU A 61 2.93 7.04 -8.02
CA LEU A 61 1.55 6.56 -7.99
C LEU A 61 1.05 6.31 -6.57
N GLY A 62 1.88 5.74 -5.68
CA GLY A 62 1.57 5.57 -4.26
C GLY A 62 1.21 6.89 -3.57
N VAL A 63 1.99 7.94 -3.81
CA VAL A 63 1.73 9.29 -3.27
C VAL A 63 0.43 9.86 -3.85
N LEU A 64 0.19 9.69 -5.15
CA LEU A 64 -1.05 10.12 -5.81
C LEU A 64 -2.29 9.40 -5.24
N MET A 65 -2.19 8.09 -5.01
CA MET A 65 -3.27 7.31 -4.40
C MET A 65 -3.52 7.74 -2.96
N TRP A 66 -2.47 8.06 -2.19
CA TRP A 66 -2.62 8.63 -0.86
C TRP A 66 -3.34 9.98 -0.90
N GLU A 67 -2.96 10.86 -1.83
CA GLU A 67 -3.60 12.17 -2.01
C GLU A 67 -5.09 12.00 -2.29
N ALA A 68 -5.46 11.12 -3.23
CA ALA A 68 -6.84 10.80 -3.55
C ALA A 68 -7.62 10.29 -2.31
N CYS A 69 -7.02 9.39 -1.53
CA CYS A 69 -7.63 8.85 -0.31
C CYS A 69 -7.70 9.88 0.84
N SER A 70 -6.88 10.93 0.79
CA SER A 70 -6.83 11.99 1.79
C SER A 70 -7.74 13.18 1.45
N HIS A 71 -8.47 13.09 0.33
CA HIS A 71 -9.29 14.17 -0.24
C HIS A 71 -8.45 15.40 -0.64
N GLY A 72 -7.29 15.17 -1.26
CA GLY A 72 -6.45 16.23 -1.82
C GLY A 72 -5.56 16.95 -0.81
N LYS A 73 -5.23 16.31 0.34
CA LYS A 73 -4.23 16.88 1.24
C LYS A 73 -2.85 16.89 0.58
N VAL A 74 -2.05 17.89 0.91
CA VAL A 74 -0.67 17.98 0.44
C VAL A 74 0.18 16.91 1.13
N PRO A 75 0.86 16.01 0.39
CA PRO A 75 1.75 15.01 0.98
C PRO A 75 2.87 15.69 1.78
N TYR A 76 3.14 15.19 3.00
CA TYR A 76 4.16 15.71 3.92
C TYR A 76 3.93 17.16 4.42
N GLY A 77 2.70 17.68 4.29
CA GLY A 77 2.27 18.95 4.87
C GLY A 77 2.48 20.17 3.97
N SER A 78 1.50 21.08 3.92
CA SER A 78 1.46 22.22 3.01
C SER A 78 2.57 23.26 3.26
N ASP A 79 2.95 23.47 4.52
CA ASP A 79 3.77 24.62 4.93
C ASP A 79 5.26 24.28 5.09
N THR A 80 5.69 23.14 4.55
CA THR A 80 7.07 22.65 4.63
C THR A 80 7.83 22.95 3.33
N SER A 81 9.08 23.42 3.42
CA SER A 81 9.93 23.66 2.26
C SER A 81 10.32 22.36 1.54
N ASN A 82 10.65 22.45 0.24
CA ASN A 82 11.09 21.28 -0.54
C ASN A 82 12.38 20.66 0.04
N ASP A 83 13.31 21.47 0.55
CA ASP A 83 14.54 20.97 1.17
C ASP A 83 14.26 20.22 2.47
N ASP A 84 13.40 20.76 3.34
CA ASP A 84 13.01 20.08 4.58
C ASP A 84 12.28 18.77 4.30
N ILE A 85 11.38 18.75 3.31
CA ILE A 85 10.71 17.52 2.86
C ILE A 85 11.76 16.54 2.38
N ARG A 86 12.69 16.96 1.51
CA ARG A 86 13.76 16.08 1.03
C ARG A 86 14.51 15.46 2.20
N GLN A 87 14.92 16.25 3.20
CA GLN A 87 15.63 15.73 4.37
C GLN A 87 14.78 14.73 5.17
N ARG A 88 13.54 15.06 5.51
CA ARG A 88 12.66 14.18 6.29
C ARG A 88 12.39 12.86 5.57
N ARG A 89 12.20 12.93 4.25
CA ARG A 89 12.01 11.76 3.38
C ARG A 89 13.27 10.91 3.31
N LEU A 90 14.44 11.52 3.24
CA LEU A 90 15.72 10.83 3.33
C LEU A 90 15.95 10.20 4.71
N SER A 91 15.37 10.76 5.78
CA SER A 91 15.32 10.20 7.15
C SER A 91 14.15 9.24 7.40
N ASP A 92 13.56 8.68 6.34
CA ASP A 92 12.51 7.65 6.38
C ASP A 92 11.17 8.10 6.98
N GLU A 93 10.82 9.38 6.82
CA GLU A 93 9.43 9.81 7.04
C GLU A 93 8.47 9.13 6.04
N GLN A 94 7.43 8.51 6.59
CA GLN A 94 6.34 7.89 5.85
C GLN A 94 5.03 8.67 5.97
N LEU A 95 4.19 8.57 4.94
CA LEU A 95 2.82 9.05 5.00
C LEU A 95 2.00 8.14 5.93
N LEU A 96 1.10 8.76 6.69
CA LEU A 96 0.16 8.02 7.54
C LEU A 96 -1.10 7.66 6.75
N GLN A 97 -1.71 6.53 7.10
CA GLN A 97 -3.01 6.14 6.55
C GLN A 97 -4.05 7.25 6.79
N PRO A 98 -4.71 7.78 5.75
CA PRO A 98 -5.83 8.71 5.94
C PRO A 98 -7.01 8.03 6.64
N ASN A 99 -7.74 8.77 7.49
CA ASN A 99 -8.86 8.24 8.29
C ASN A 99 -9.93 7.52 7.45
N ASP A 100 -10.23 8.05 6.26
CA ASP A 100 -11.28 7.53 5.37
C ASP A 100 -10.75 6.49 4.37
N CYS A 101 -9.45 6.17 4.41
CA CYS A 101 -8.84 5.21 3.50
C CYS A 101 -9.10 3.77 3.97
N HIS A 102 -9.83 3.00 3.15
CA HIS A 102 -10.07 1.58 3.42
C HIS A 102 -8.76 0.80 3.57
N THR A 103 -8.62 -0.03 4.61
CA THR A 103 -7.37 -0.74 4.95
C THR A 103 -6.78 -1.54 3.78
N ARG A 104 -7.62 -2.21 2.97
CA ARG A 104 -7.12 -2.97 1.81
C ARG A 104 -6.51 -2.08 0.72
N ILE A 105 -7.00 -0.86 0.55
CA ILE A 105 -6.42 0.11 -0.38
C ILE A 105 -5.12 0.65 0.22
N TRP A 106 -5.11 0.94 1.53
CA TRP A 106 -3.92 1.38 2.23
C TRP A 106 -2.75 0.39 2.10
N ILE A 107 -3.00 -0.92 2.25
CA ILE A 107 -1.97 -1.95 2.06
C ILE A 107 -1.35 -1.86 0.65
N ILE A 108 -2.15 -1.59 -0.39
CA ILE A 108 -1.62 -1.41 -1.75
C ILE A 108 -0.73 -0.15 -1.82
N ILE A 109 -1.21 0.95 -1.26
CA ILE A 109 -0.47 2.23 -1.21
C ILE A 109 0.86 2.05 -0.45
N GLU A 110 0.84 1.40 0.70
CA GLU A 110 2.01 1.12 1.53
C GLU A 110 3.07 0.33 0.77
N HIS A 111 2.67 -0.70 0.02
CA HIS A 111 3.57 -1.46 -0.85
C HIS A 111 4.18 -0.61 -1.99
N CYS A 112 3.50 0.43 -2.45
CA CYS A 112 4.06 1.39 -3.42
C CYS A 112 5.07 2.34 -2.76
N LEU A 113 4.85 2.70 -1.49
CA LEU A 113 5.65 3.66 -0.73
C LEU A 113 6.85 3.03 0.00
N LEU A 114 7.15 1.75 -0.25
CA LEU A 114 8.32 1.07 0.32
C LEU A 114 9.62 1.77 -0.06
N ARG A 115 10.56 1.83 0.89
CA ARG A 115 11.85 2.52 0.72
C ARG A 115 12.68 1.90 -0.40
N THR A 116 12.81 0.58 -0.37
CA THR A 116 13.63 -0.20 -1.31
C THR A 116 12.85 -0.45 -2.61
N PRO A 117 13.35 -0.01 -3.78
CA PRO A 117 12.64 -0.16 -5.06
C PRO A 117 12.30 -1.60 -5.43
N GLU A 118 13.19 -2.55 -5.12
CA GLU A 118 13.12 -3.95 -5.54
C GLU A 118 11.99 -4.73 -4.86
N ILE A 119 11.55 -4.28 -3.69
CA ILE A 119 10.45 -4.91 -2.93
C ILE A 119 9.10 -4.25 -3.19
N ARG A 120 9.06 -3.15 -3.97
CA ARG A 120 7.79 -2.53 -4.37
C ARG A 120 7.05 -3.47 -5.30
N ASP A 121 5.73 -3.47 -5.18
CA ASP A 121 4.91 -4.21 -6.13
C ASP A 121 5.01 -3.59 -7.52
N THR A 122 5.04 -4.43 -8.56
CA THR A 122 4.98 -3.94 -9.94
C THR A 122 3.62 -3.32 -10.24
N MET A 123 3.57 -2.46 -11.26
CA MET A 123 2.32 -1.83 -11.71
C MET A 123 1.24 -2.88 -12.01
N LYS A 124 1.64 -3.99 -12.65
CA LYS A 124 0.76 -5.13 -12.95
C LYS A 124 0.18 -5.76 -11.68
N LYS A 125 1.00 -5.97 -10.65
CA LYS A 125 0.55 -6.56 -9.38
C LYS A 125 -0.39 -5.62 -8.62
N ILE A 126 -0.10 -4.33 -8.63
CA ILE A 126 -0.97 -3.28 -8.07
C ILE A 126 -2.34 -3.32 -8.75
N GLN A 127 -2.37 -3.34 -10.09
CA GLN A 127 -3.60 -3.44 -10.87
C GLN A 127 -4.42 -4.69 -10.52
N SER A 128 -3.78 -5.87 -10.43
CA SER A 128 -4.45 -7.11 -10.04
C SER A 128 -5.09 -7.00 -8.66
N LYS A 129 -4.38 -6.45 -7.67
CA LYS A 129 -4.93 -6.25 -6.31
C LYS A 129 -6.14 -5.32 -6.30
N PHE A 130 -6.13 -4.25 -7.10
CA PHE A 130 -7.31 -3.37 -7.22
C PHE A 130 -8.48 -4.06 -7.89
N LEU A 131 -8.23 -4.87 -8.92
CA LEU A 131 -9.27 -5.64 -9.60
C LEU A 131 -9.92 -6.67 -8.67
N GLU A 132 -9.13 -7.37 -7.85
CA GLU A 132 -9.63 -8.28 -6.82
C GLU A 132 -10.58 -7.56 -5.85
N ILE A 133 -10.17 -6.40 -5.33
CA ILE A 133 -11.03 -5.59 -4.44
C ILE A 133 -12.32 -5.14 -5.15
N HIS A 134 -12.25 -4.80 -6.44
CA HIS A 134 -13.41 -4.38 -7.22
C HIS A 134 -14.39 -5.53 -7.43
N LEU A 135 -13.90 -6.71 -7.82
CA LEU A 135 -14.71 -7.89 -8.07
C LEU A 135 -15.41 -8.40 -6.81
N GLU A 136 -14.74 -8.38 -5.65
CA GLU A 136 -15.36 -8.77 -4.39
C GLU A 136 -16.57 -7.91 -3.99
N LYS A 137 -16.61 -6.63 -4.41
CA LYS A 137 -17.76 -5.75 -4.17
C LYS A 137 -18.97 -6.08 -5.06
N SER A 138 -18.77 -6.84 -6.14
CA SER A 138 -19.82 -7.21 -7.10
C SER A 138 -20.55 -8.50 -6.74
N GLU A 139 -20.01 -9.31 -5.82
CA GLU A 139 -20.67 -10.51 -5.32
C GLU A 139 -21.66 -10.17 -4.20
N PRO A 140 -22.96 -10.52 -4.34
CA PRO A 140 -23.94 -10.28 -3.28
C PRO A 140 -23.59 -11.14 -2.07
N SER A 141 -23.24 -10.46 -0.96
CA SER A 141 -22.95 -11.03 0.34
C SER A 141 -23.91 -12.17 0.71
N HIS A 142 -23.44 -13.42 0.63
CA HIS A 142 -24.13 -14.55 1.23
C HIS A 142 -24.25 -14.27 2.73
N GLN A 143 -25.49 -14.15 3.16
CA GLN A 143 -25.92 -13.89 4.53
C GLN A 143 -25.03 -14.62 5.54
N ARG A 144 -24.50 -13.86 6.49
CA ARG A 144 -23.90 -14.38 7.72
C ARG A 144 -24.87 -15.41 8.32
N ARG A 145 -24.58 -16.71 8.17
CA ARG A 145 -25.32 -17.74 8.89
C ARG A 145 -25.02 -17.59 10.38
N ASN A 146 -26.07 -17.26 11.10
CA ASN A 146 -26.14 -17.07 12.54
C ASN A 146 -25.67 -18.36 13.27
N PRO A 147 -24.69 -18.33 14.20
CA PRO A 147 -24.21 -19.54 14.90
C PRO A 147 -25.20 -20.15 15.93
N ARG A 148 -26.48 -19.78 15.93
CA ARG A 148 -27.37 -19.98 17.09
C ARG A 148 -28.35 -21.17 17.02
N SER A 149 -28.19 -22.14 16.14
CA SER A 149 -29.16 -23.24 16.01
C SER A 149 -28.61 -24.67 16.00
N GLN A 150 -27.55 -24.96 16.76
CA GLN A 150 -27.22 -26.36 17.11
C GLN A 150 -26.89 -26.49 18.60
N ARG A 151 -27.93 -26.30 19.42
CA ARG A 151 -27.96 -26.73 20.81
C ARG A 151 -29.06 -27.79 20.94
N ARG A 152 -28.73 -29.05 20.59
CA ARG A 152 -29.27 -30.27 21.20
C ARG A 152 -28.71 -31.53 20.54
N ASN A 153 -28.26 -32.44 21.42
CA ASN A 153 -27.89 -33.86 21.22
C ASN A 153 -26.50 -34.06 20.58
N ARG A 154 -25.55 -34.83 21.13
CA ARG A 154 -25.58 -35.86 22.18
C ARG A 154 -24.13 -36.10 22.63
N GLU A 155 -23.96 -36.47 23.89
CA GLU A 155 -22.70 -36.90 24.53
C GLU A 155 -22.03 -38.04 23.76
N GLU A 156 -20.69 -38.03 23.66
CA GLU A 156 -19.85 -39.23 23.75
C GLU A 156 -18.35 -38.84 23.89
N SER A 157 -17.72 -39.30 24.98
CA SER A 157 -16.30 -39.66 25.09
C SER A 157 -15.19 -38.63 25.44
N TYR A 158 -14.78 -38.69 26.73
CA TYR A 158 -13.40 -38.73 27.26
C TYR A 158 -12.47 -37.48 27.38
N ARG A 159 -12.36 -37.02 28.65
CA ARG A 159 -11.18 -36.63 29.49
C ARG A 159 -10.34 -35.35 29.15
N PRO A 160 -9.98 -34.52 30.16
CA PRO A 160 -9.23 -33.28 29.95
C PRO A 160 -7.72 -33.54 29.75
N LYS A 161 -7.12 -32.86 28.77
CA LYS A 161 -5.67 -32.70 28.65
C LYS A 161 -5.36 -31.20 28.70
N THR A 162 -4.70 -30.77 29.78
CA THR A 162 -3.95 -29.51 29.78
C THR A 162 -2.67 -29.70 28.95
N PRO A 163 -2.31 -28.79 28.04
CA PRO A 163 -0.94 -28.66 27.57
C PRO A 163 -0.33 -27.29 27.99
N PRO A 164 0.99 -27.15 27.84
CA PRO A 164 1.83 -26.45 28.81
C PRO A 164 2.07 -24.98 28.49
N ILE A 165 2.45 -24.26 29.54
CA ILE A 165 3.10 -22.95 29.49
C ILE A 165 4.41 -23.09 28.72
N ASN A 166 4.48 -22.47 27.54
CA ASN A 166 5.74 -21.93 27.02
C ASN A 166 5.43 -20.71 26.15
N SER A 167 5.63 -19.53 26.74
CA SER A 167 5.27 -18.23 26.19
C SER A 167 6.41 -17.65 25.34
N GLN A 168 6.21 -17.62 24.02
CA GLN A 168 6.78 -16.60 23.15
C GLN A 168 5.75 -15.44 23.07
N PRO A 169 6.13 -14.16 23.22
CA PRO A 169 5.16 -13.07 23.17
C PRO A 169 4.72 -12.86 21.73
N THR A 170 3.63 -13.51 21.32
CA THR A 170 2.94 -13.17 20.07
C THR A 170 2.07 -11.95 20.35
N LEU A 171 2.42 -10.80 19.77
CA LEU A 171 1.54 -9.62 19.79
C LEU A 171 0.31 -9.92 18.94
N LEU A 172 -0.79 -10.24 19.61
CA LEU A 172 -2.12 -10.32 19.03
C LEU A 172 -2.61 -8.90 18.73
N ILE A 173 -2.58 -8.51 17.46
CA ILE A 173 -3.20 -7.27 17.00
C ILE A 173 -4.62 -7.62 16.56
N GLU A 174 -5.61 -7.19 17.34
CA GLU A 174 -7.00 -7.31 16.98
C GLU A 174 -7.42 -6.21 16.02
N CYS A 175 -7.87 -6.60 14.82
CA CYS A 175 -8.55 -5.71 13.91
C CYS A 175 -9.95 -5.37 14.47
N ARG A 176 -10.12 -4.14 14.98
CA ARG A 176 -11.38 -3.66 15.58
C ARG A 176 -12.60 -3.65 14.63
N TYR A 177 -12.41 -3.89 13.33
CA TYR A 177 -13.49 -3.81 12.35
C TYR A 177 -13.89 -5.14 11.70
N CYS A 178 -13.10 -6.22 11.79
CA CYS A 178 -13.48 -7.49 11.17
C CYS A 178 -13.40 -8.73 12.08
N SER A 179 -12.99 -8.57 13.34
CA SER A 179 -12.87 -9.66 14.33
C SER A 179 -11.99 -10.85 13.87
N ARG A 180 -11.12 -10.66 12.87
CA ARG A 180 -10.12 -11.66 12.48
C ARG A 180 -8.81 -11.37 13.20
N GLN A 181 -8.23 -12.41 13.77
CA GLN A 181 -6.90 -12.39 14.36
C GLN A 181 -5.86 -12.65 13.26
N PHE A 182 -4.83 -11.83 13.20
CA PHE A 182 -3.68 -12.05 12.33
C PHE A 182 -2.45 -12.32 13.21
N THR A 183 -1.68 -13.34 12.86
CA THR A 183 -0.39 -13.62 13.48
C THR A 183 0.70 -12.99 12.62
N TRP A 184 1.33 -11.94 13.11
CA TRP A 184 2.56 -11.41 12.51
C TRP A 184 3.74 -12.17 13.14
N ASN A 185 4.39 -13.04 12.37
CA ASN A 185 5.64 -13.63 12.80
C ASN A 185 6.74 -12.61 12.50
N ALA A 186 7.32 -12.01 13.52
CA ALA A 186 8.57 -11.29 13.36
C ALA A 186 9.61 -12.27 12.81
N LEU A 187 10.09 -12.02 11.59
CA LEU A 187 11.23 -12.74 11.05
C LEU A 187 12.43 -12.45 11.96
N ASP A 188 13.06 -13.53 12.42
CA ASP A 188 14.28 -13.50 13.21
C ASP A 188 15.38 -12.76 12.42
N PRO A 189 16.02 -11.71 12.96
CA PRO A 189 17.07 -10.96 12.27
C PRO A 189 18.35 -11.76 11.96
N HIS A 190 18.42 -13.07 12.27
CA HIS A 190 19.59 -13.91 11.99
C HIS A 190 19.54 -14.80 10.72
N GLU A 191 18.47 -14.78 9.91
CA GLU A 191 18.33 -15.64 8.71
C GLU A 191 18.53 -14.88 7.37
N VAL A 192 19.55 -14.00 7.29
CA VAL A 192 19.90 -13.26 6.04
C VAL A 192 21.28 -13.64 5.49
N GLU A 193 21.93 -14.68 6.00
CA GLU A 193 23.27 -15.06 5.51
C GLU A 193 23.40 -16.54 5.08
N LYS A 194 22.55 -16.95 4.13
CA LYS A 194 22.81 -18.06 3.20
C LYS A 194 21.72 -18.15 2.12
N ARG A 195 21.88 -17.38 1.04
CA ARG A 195 21.47 -17.79 -0.31
C ARG A 195 22.12 -16.92 -1.37
#